data_AF-A0A7Y2II76-F1
#
_entry.id   AF-A0A7Y2II76-F1
#
_cell.length_a   1.000
_cell.length_b   1.000
_cell.length_c   1.000
_cell.angle_alpha   90.00
_cell.angle_beta   90.00
_cell.angle_gamma   90.00
#
_symmetry.space_group_name_H-M   'P 1'
#
loop_
_entity.id
_entity.type
_entity.pdbx_description
1 polymer ?
#
loop_
_entity_poly.entity_id
_entity_poly.type
_entity_poly.pdbx_seq_one_letter_code
_entity_poly.pdbx_strand_id
1 'polypeptide(L)'
;MKVRIGPVKTTDMAEWLRFSRRIGCDLRTDPGDMASHSALGQVREWNKLLDEWAEELESGEPGDSLLASDDGSFNWDGEFDPDRAEYLMHSMQKTIHSATVHKLVTADDLRKHGWLTMHVMQRFIESLASEGAAHEEYVDQLRQIVKDFGARIEEHTSD
;
A
#
# COMPACT_ATOMS: atom_id res chain seq x y z
N MET A 1 -11.73 12.10 -4.83
CA MET A 1 -10.29 12.36 -4.90
C MET A 1 -9.63 11.40 -5.88
N LYS A 2 -8.73 11.89 -6.73
CA LYS A 2 -7.98 11.05 -7.66
C LYS A 2 -6.66 10.58 -7.03
N VAL A 3 -6.44 9.26 -6.99
CA VAL A 3 -5.18 8.64 -6.57
C VAL A 3 -4.48 8.07 -7.79
N ARG A 4 -3.19 8.39 -7.92
CA ARG A 4 -2.34 7.83 -8.98
C ARG A 4 -1.20 7.03 -8.40
N ILE A 5 -1.09 5.75 -8.77
CA ILE A 5 0.06 4.89 -8.48
C ILE A 5 0.90 4.77 -9.76
N GLY A 6 2.22 4.80 -9.61
CA GLY A 6 3.15 4.69 -10.74
C GLY A 6 3.91 5.97 -11.09
N PRO A 7 4.82 5.89 -12.08
CA PRO A 7 5.19 4.66 -12.79
C PRO A 7 6.02 3.71 -11.91
N VAL A 8 5.73 2.41 -11.96
CA VAL A 8 6.46 1.33 -11.25
C VAL A 8 6.70 0.20 -12.24
N LYS A 9 7.86 -0.48 -12.21
CA LYS A 9 8.06 -1.64 -13.10
C LYS A 9 7.01 -2.72 -12.83
N THR A 10 6.40 -3.26 -13.88
CA THR A 10 5.37 -4.29 -13.76
C THR A 10 5.83 -5.51 -12.96
N THR A 11 7.10 -5.92 -13.11
CA THR A 11 7.69 -7.02 -12.33
C THR A 11 7.71 -6.72 -10.84
N ASP A 12 8.13 -5.52 -10.46
CA ASP A 12 8.26 -5.11 -9.06
C ASP A 12 6.87 -4.97 -8.41
N MET A 13 5.90 -4.43 -9.16
CA MET A 13 4.50 -4.37 -8.74
C MET A 13 3.91 -5.78 -8.55
N ALA A 14 4.12 -6.69 -9.50
CA ALA A 14 3.63 -8.07 -9.40
C ALA A 14 4.22 -8.80 -8.18
N GLU A 15 5.51 -8.62 -7.90
CA GLU A 15 6.14 -9.20 -6.71
C GLU A 15 5.59 -8.59 -5.41
N TRP A 16 5.41 -7.27 -5.36
CA TRP A 16 4.84 -6.58 -4.21
C TRP A 16 3.38 -6.95 -3.94
N LEU A 17 2.58 -7.17 -4.98
CA LEU A 17 1.20 -7.65 -4.86
C LEU A 17 1.15 -9.05 -4.24
N ARG A 18 2.03 -9.96 -4.69
CA ARG A 18 2.14 -11.31 -4.10
C ARG A 18 2.55 -11.23 -2.62
N PHE A 19 3.53 -10.40 -2.30
CA PHE A 19 3.95 -10.15 -0.91
C PHE A 19 2.79 -9.61 -0.05
N SER A 20 2.11 -8.57 -0.51
CA SER A 20 1.02 -7.92 0.24
C SER A 20 -0.16 -8.87 0.45
N ARG A 21 -0.50 -9.68 -0.56
CA ARG A 21 -1.52 -10.74 -0.43
C ARG A 21 -1.13 -11.82 0.56
N ARG A 22 0.15 -12.24 0.59
CA ARG A 22 0.67 -13.20 1.60
C ARG A 22 0.37 -12.68 3.01
N ILE A 23 0.78 -11.45 3.30
CA ILE A 23 0.52 -10.81 4.60
C ILE A 23 -0.98 -10.72 4.88
N GLY A 24 -1.78 -10.34 3.88
CA GLY A 24 -3.24 -10.29 3.99
C GLY A 24 -3.89 -11.64 4.33
N CYS A 25 -3.38 -12.75 3.77
CA CYS A 25 -3.83 -14.11 4.07
C CYS A 25 -3.39 -14.57 5.46
N ASP A 26 -2.15 -14.27 5.85
CA ASP A 26 -1.63 -14.61 7.18
C ASP A 26 -2.46 -13.91 8.27
N LEU A 27 -2.75 -12.62 8.11
CA LEU A 27 -3.59 -11.84 9.03
C LEU A 27 -5.04 -12.33 9.12
N ARG A 28 -5.57 -13.03 8.10
CA ARG A 28 -6.91 -13.66 8.20
C ARG A 28 -6.88 -14.92 9.05
N THR A 29 -5.75 -15.61 9.10
CA THR A 29 -5.60 -16.89 9.79
C THR A 29 -5.16 -16.68 11.24
N ASP A 30 -4.19 -15.80 11.45
CA ASP A 30 -3.69 -15.42 12.77
C ASP A 30 -3.55 -13.88 12.84
N PRO A 31 -4.63 -13.16 13.19
CA PRO A 31 -4.60 -11.71 13.20
C PRO A 31 -3.80 -11.11 14.36
N GLY A 32 -3.54 -11.86 15.43
CA GLY A 32 -2.87 -11.33 16.63
C GLY A 32 -3.44 -9.98 17.12
N ASP A 33 -2.59 -8.95 17.16
CA ASP A 33 -2.96 -7.57 17.54
C ASP A 33 -3.92 -6.87 16.54
N MET A 34 -4.13 -7.44 15.36
CA MET A 34 -5.09 -6.98 14.34
C MET A 34 -6.47 -7.64 14.45
N ALA A 35 -6.77 -8.38 15.52
CA ALA A 35 -8.02 -9.16 15.65
C ALA A 35 -9.31 -8.31 15.75
N SER A 36 -9.21 -6.99 15.90
CA SER A 36 -10.41 -6.14 15.94
C SER A 36 -11.20 -6.20 14.63
N HIS A 37 -12.53 -6.19 14.72
CA HIS A 37 -13.40 -6.19 13.53
C HIS A 37 -13.08 -5.04 12.56
N SER A 38 -12.73 -3.86 13.10
CA SER A 38 -12.28 -2.72 12.30
C SER A 38 -10.99 -3.03 11.54
N ALA A 39 -9.98 -3.62 12.19
CA ALA A 39 -8.69 -3.90 11.55
C ALA A 39 -8.81 -5.02 10.50
N LEU A 40 -9.63 -6.04 10.74
CA LEU A 40 -9.90 -7.08 9.75
C LEU A 40 -10.71 -6.57 8.56
N GLY A 41 -11.69 -5.69 8.78
CA GLY A 41 -12.43 -5.03 7.70
C GLY A 41 -11.50 -4.17 6.84
N GLN A 42 -10.61 -3.43 7.50
CA GLN A 42 -9.54 -2.64 6.90
C GLN A 42 -8.60 -3.48 6.00
N VAL A 43 -8.12 -4.62 6.49
CA VAL A 43 -7.27 -5.55 5.70
C VAL A 43 -8.03 -6.15 4.52
N ARG A 44 -9.33 -6.40 4.66
CA ARG A 44 -10.16 -6.90 3.53
C ARG A 44 -10.29 -5.88 2.42
N GLU A 45 -10.50 -4.60 2.74
CA GLU A 45 -10.58 -3.55 1.73
C GLU A 45 -9.27 -3.37 0.97
N TRP A 46 -8.13 -3.43 1.67
CA TRP A 46 -6.83 -3.47 1.00
C TRP A 46 -6.67 -4.67 0.08
N ASN A 47 -7.06 -5.87 0.52
CA ASN A 47 -6.98 -7.06 -0.32
C ASN A 47 -7.82 -6.93 -1.59
N LYS A 48 -9.00 -6.31 -1.54
CA LYS A 48 -9.79 -6.06 -2.75
C LYS A 48 -9.04 -5.17 -3.76
N LEU A 49 -8.43 -4.09 -3.29
CA LEU A 49 -7.61 -3.23 -4.17
C LEU A 49 -6.39 -3.95 -4.74
N LEU A 50 -5.72 -4.78 -3.93
CA LEU A 50 -4.61 -5.63 -4.39
C LEU A 50 -5.10 -6.69 -5.40
N ASP A 51 -6.33 -7.17 -5.25
CA ASP A 51 -7.00 -8.10 -6.16
C ASP A 51 -7.26 -7.42 -7.51
N GLU A 52 -7.89 -6.25 -7.50
CA GLU A 52 -8.12 -5.40 -8.67
C GLU A 52 -6.80 -5.10 -9.41
N TRP A 53 -5.75 -4.64 -8.71
CA TRP A 53 -4.47 -4.30 -9.34
C TRP A 53 -3.76 -5.48 -9.99
N ALA A 54 -3.90 -6.70 -9.47
CA ALA A 54 -3.27 -7.84 -10.14
C ALA A 54 -4.12 -8.39 -11.30
N GLU A 55 -5.45 -8.33 -11.23
CA GLU A 55 -6.30 -8.66 -12.37
C GLU A 55 -6.01 -7.71 -13.55
N GLU A 56 -5.85 -6.43 -13.23
CA GLU A 56 -5.38 -5.38 -14.14
C GLU A 56 -4.00 -5.71 -14.75
N LEU A 57 -3.03 -6.13 -13.94
CA LEU A 57 -1.71 -6.55 -14.44
C LEU A 57 -1.74 -7.82 -15.32
N GLU A 58 -2.61 -8.77 -15.00
CA GLU A 58 -2.69 -10.08 -15.69
C GLU A 58 -3.47 -9.99 -16.99
N SER A 59 -4.52 -9.18 -17.04
CA SER A 59 -5.37 -9.03 -18.22
C SER A 59 -4.63 -8.39 -19.39
N GLY A 60 -3.64 -7.51 -19.13
CA GLY A 60 -2.88 -6.82 -20.18
C GLY A 60 -3.73 -5.90 -21.07
N GLU A 61 -5.04 -5.90 -20.89
CA GLU A 61 -5.97 -4.94 -21.46
C GLU A 61 -5.98 -3.75 -20.50
N PRO A 62 -5.53 -2.57 -20.94
CA PRO A 62 -5.74 -1.37 -20.15
C PRO A 62 -7.26 -1.17 -20.02
N GLY A 63 -7.82 -1.51 -18.86
CA GLY A 63 -9.05 -0.86 -18.43
C GLY A 63 -8.80 0.66 -18.39
N ASP A 64 -9.85 1.48 -18.41
CA ASP A 64 -9.73 2.96 -18.38
C ASP A 64 -8.83 3.50 -17.22
N SER A 65 -8.52 2.65 -16.25
CA SER A 65 -7.70 2.86 -15.05
C SER A 65 -6.19 2.56 -15.23
N LEU A 66 -5.82 1.61 -16.11
CA LEU A 66 -4.44 1.16 -16.29
C LEU A 66 -3.85 1.88 -17.50
N LEU A 67 -2.96 2.84 -17.26
CA LEU A 67 -2.16 3.41 -18.35
C LEU A 67 -1.07 2.39 -18.70
N ALA A 68 -1.42 1.38 -19.50
CA ALA A 68 -0.45 0.48 -20.10
C ALA A 68 0.57 1.35 -20.84
N SER A 69 1.73 1.49 -20.23
CA SER A 69 2.82 2.27 -20.77
C SER A 69 3.65 1.33 -21.65
N ASP A 70 3.98 1.79 -22.85
CA ASP A 70 4.80 1.04 -23.80
C ASP A 70 6.20 0.68 -23.23
N ASP A 71 6.58 1.23 -22.07
CA ASP A 71 7.86 1.03 -21.40
C ASP A 71 7.87 -0.14 -20.38
N GLY A 72 6.76 -0.85 -20.20
CA GLY A 72 6.66 -1.96 -19.25
C GLY A 72 6.48 -1.52 -17.79
N SER A 73 5.97 -0.30 -17.57
CA SER A 73 5.57 0.18 -16.25
C SER A 73 4.07 0.05 -15.98
N PHE A 74 3.77 -0.34 -14.74
CA PHE A 74 2.47 -0.23 -14.12
C PHE A 74 2.17 1.22 -13.76
N ASN A 75 1.00 1.69 -14.20
CA ASN A 75 0.43 2.98 -13.86
C ASN A 75 -1.05 2.78 -13.61
N TRP A 76 -1.55 3.32 -12.51
CA TRP A 76 -2.93 3.14 -12.10
C TRP A 76 -3.53 4.45 -11.64
N ASP A 77 -4.74 4.74 -12.09
CA ASP A 77 -5.53 5.89 -11.69
C ASP A 77 -6.86 5.42 -11.09
N GLY A 78 -7.10 5.70 -9.82
CA GLY A 78 -8.36 5.39 -9.15
C GLY A 78 -9.03 6.60 -8.55
N GLU A 79 -10.35 6.59 -8.55
CA GLU A 79 -11.16 7.58 -7.83
C GLU A 79 -11.61 6.99 -6.49
N PHE A 80 -11.31 7.71 -5.41
CA PHE A 80 -11.74 7.38 -4.07
C PHE A 80 -12.64 8.47 -3.49
N ASP A 81 -13.59 8.04 -2.68
CA ASP A 81 -14.15 8.90 -1.65
C ASP A 81 -13.06 9.23 -0.62
N PRO A 82 -12.91 10.49 -0.17
CA PRO A 82 -11.87 10.87 0.79
C PRO A 82 -11.91 10.07 2.09
N ASP A 83 -13.08 9.79 2.64
CA ASP A 83 -13.21 9.04 3.90
C ASP A 83 -12.72 7.60 3.69
N ARG A 84 -12.97 7.01 2.51
CA ARG A 84 -12.44 5.70 2.14
C ARG A 84 -10.91 5.72 2.04
N ALA A 85 -10.32 6.75 1.45
CA ALA A 85 -8.87 6.88 1.34
C ALA A 85 -8.20 7.08 2.71
N GLU A 86 -8.79 7.90 3.58
CA GLU A 86 -8.35 8.11 4.96
C GLU A 86 -8.42 6.80 5.77
N TYR A 87 -9.53 6.07 5.61
CA TYR A 87 -9.72 4.76 6.23
C TYR A 87 -8.68 3.72 5.78
N LEU A 88 -8.33 3.69 4.49
CA LEU A 88 -7.26 2.84 3.94
C LEU A 88 -5.89 3.24 4.49
N MET A 89 -5.60 4.53 4.63
CA MET A 89 -4.33 5.01 5.20
C MET A 89 -4.21 4.64 6.68
N HIS A 90 -5.28 4.78 7.46
CA HIS A 90 -5.30 4.29 8.84
C HIS A 90 -5.07 2.79 8.94
N SER A 91 -5.61 2.00 8.02
CA SER A 91 -5.31 0.56 7.94
C SER A 91 -3.83 0.32 7.71
N MET A 92 -3.24 0.99 6.72
CA MET A 92 -1.84 0.79 6.36
C MET A 92 -0.91 1.19 7.51
N GLN A 93 -1.22 2.30 8.19
CA GLN A 93 -0.55 2.70 9.42
C GLN A 93 -0.59 1.60 10.48
N LYS A 94 -1.78 1.05 10.79
CA LYS A 94 -1.90 -0.03 11.79
C LYS A 94 -1.12 -1.27 11.39
N THR A 95 -1.19 -1.67 10.12
CA THR A 95 -0.43 -2.82 9.59
C THR A 95 1.07 -2.62 9.76
N ILE A 96 1.60 -1.43 9.46
CA ILE A 96 3.04 -1.12 9.57
C ILE A 96 3.51 -1.06 11.03
N HIS A 97 2.63 -0.76 11.98
CA HIS A 97 2.97 -0.77 13.41
C HIS A 97 2.60 -2.07 14.14
N SER A 98 1.98 -3.03 13.44
CA SER A 98 1.52 -4.28 14.04
C SER A 98 2.70 -5.18 14.40
N ALA A 99 2.72 -5.65 15.65
CA ALA A 99 3.70 -6.60 16.12
C ALA A 99 3.53 -7.96 15.43
N THR A 100 2.31 -8.32 15.05
CA THR A 100 2.03 -9.52 14.25
C THR A 100 2.65 -9.41 12.87
N VAL A 101 2.41 -8.29 12.17
CA VAL A 101 2.99 -8.06 10.84
C VAL A 101 4.51 -8.04 10.89
N HIS A 102 5.12 -7.43 11.91
CA HIS A 102 6.59 -7.43 12.05
C HIS A 102 7.18 -8.83 12.20
N LYS A 103 6.44 -9.80 12.74
CA LYS A 103 6.87 -11.20 12.81
C LYS A 103 6.71 -11.93 11.48
N LEU A 104 5.78 -11.49 10.63
CA LEU A 104 5.48 -12.07 9.31
C LEU A 104 6.39 -11.51 8.20
N VAL A 105 6.99 -10.34 8.41
CA VAL A 105 7.82 -9.65 7.43
C VAL A 105 9.29 -9.86 7.77
N THR A 106 10.03 -10.49 6.86
CA THR A 106 11.47 -10.70 7.00
C THR A 106 12.27 -9.46 6.58
N ALA A 107 13.56 -9.41 6.94
CA ALA A 107 14.48 -8.37 6.46
C ALA A 107 14.58 -8.34 4.91
N ASP A 108 14.56 -9.52 4.28
CA ASP A 108 14.58 -9.64 2.82
C ASP A 108 13.28 -9.10 2.19
N ASP A 109 12.12 -9.36 2.81
CA ASP A 109 10.85 -8.78 2.39
C ASP A 109 10.88 -7.25 2.48
N LEU A 110 11.40 -6.68 3.58
CA LEU A 110 11.55 -5.22 3.74
C LEU A 110 12.45 -4.62 2.66
N ARG A 111 13.60 -5.25 2.38
CA ARG A 111 14.53 -4.80 1.33
C ARG A 111 13.88 -4.82 -0.06
N LYS A 112 13.11 -5.86 -0.37
CA LYS A 112 12.50 -6.05 -1.70
C LYS A 112 11.23 -5.22 -1.91
N HIS A 113 10.41 -5.07 -0.87
CA HIS A 113 9.03 -4.58 -0.99
C HIS A 113 8.76 -3.30 -0.19
N GLY A 114 9.66 -2.91 0.70
CA GLY A 114 9.49 -1.74 1.56
C GLY A 114 9.36 -0.44 0.78
N TRP A 115 10.25 -0.20 -0.19
CA TRP A 115 10.21 1.01 -1.03
C TRP A 115 8.91 1.16 -1.81
N LEU A 116 8.37 0.06 -2.35
CA LEU A 116 7.11 0.12 -3.09
C LEU A 116 5.91 0.31 -2.15
N THR A 117 5.96 -0.24 -0.93
CA THR A 117 4.97 0.05 0.12
C THR A 117 4.96 1.54 0.47
N MET A 118 6.13 2.14 0.66
CA MET A 118 6.25 3.59 0.87
C MET A 118 5.70 4.40 -0.30
N HIS A 119 6.02 4.01 -1.54
CA HIS A 119 5.53 4.68 -2.72
C HIS A 119 4.00 4.71 -2.75
N VAL A 120 3.35 3.56 -2.53
CA VAL A 120 1.88 3.49 -2.48
C VAL A 120 1.32 4.41 -1.40
N MET A 121 1.87 4.37 -0.18
CA MET A 121 1.44 5.26 0.91
C MET A 121 1.58 6.73 0.54
N GLN A 122 2.73 7.12 0.00
CA GLN A 122 3.04 8.50 -0.38
C GLN A 122 2.04 9.02 -1.42
N ARG A 123 1.63 8.19 -2.39
CA ARG A 123 0.62 8.57 -3.38
C ARG A 123 -0.76 8.82 -2.78
N PHE A 124 -1.19 8.00 -1.84
CA PHE A 124 -2.44 8.26 -1.11
C PHE A 124 -2.35 9.55 -0.28
N ILE A 125 -1.23 9.81 0.39
CA ILE A 125 -0.99 11.03 1.17
C ILE A 125 -1.02 12.28 0.29
N GLU A 126 -0.32 12.25 -0.85
CA GLU A 126 -0.30 13.35 -1.82
C GLU A 126 -1.71 13.67 -2.34
N SER A 127 -2.47 12.62 -2.62
CA SER A 127 -3.85 12.76 -3.09
C SER A 127 -4.76 13.35 -2.02
N LEU A 128 -4.66 12.90 -0.75
CA LEU A 128 -5.41 13.46 0.38
C LEU A 128 -5.07 14.94 0.62
N ALA A 129 -3.78 15.28 0.55
CA ALA A 129 -3.29 16.64 0.76
C ALA A 129 -3.73 17.60 -0.36
N SER A 130 -3.64 17.17 -1.62
CA SER A 130 -3.92 18.02 -2.78
C SER A 130 -5.39 18.43 -2.91
N GLU A 131 -6.33 17.57 -2.51
CA GLU A 131 -7.76 17.89 -2.57
C GLU A 131 -8.29 18.57 -1.30
N GLY A 132 -7.42 18.84 -0.32
CA GLY A 132 -7.80 19.46 0.96
C GLY A 132 -8.81 18.63 1.75
N ALA A 133 -8.86 17.33 1.48
CA ALA A 133 -9.89 16.44 1.99
C ALA A 133 -9.53 15.84 3.35
N ALA A 134 -8.28 15.98 3.78
CA ALA A 134 -7.78 15.60 5.09
C ALA A 134 -7.28 16.82 5.87
N HIS A 135 -7.33 16.74 7.21
CA HIS A 135 -6.73 17.74 8.07
C HIS A 135 -5.20 17.78 7.90
N GLU A 136 -4.61 18.99 7.86
CA GLU A 136 -3.17 19.18 7.65
C GLU A 136 -2.32 18.42 8.69
N GLU A 137 -2.73 18.45 9.95
CA GLU A 137 -2.06 17.71 11.04
C GLU A 137 -2.06 16.19 10.79
N TYR A 138 -3.13 15.64 10.21
CA TYR A 138 -3.20 14.21 9.88
C TYR A 138 -2.28 13.86 8.72
N VAL A 139 -2.25 14.70 7.68
CA VAL A 139 -1.32 14.54 6.55
C VAL A 139 0.13 14.56 7.04
N ASP A 140 0.48 15.45 7.97
CA ASP A 140 1.83 15.52 8.53
C ASP A 140 2.18 14.29 9.39
N GLN A 141 1.23 13.76 10.15
CA GLN A 141 1.42 12.49 10.86
C GLN A 141 1.70 11.34 9.88
N LEU A 142 0.94 11.25 8.77
CA LEU A 142 1.16 10.23 7.75
C LEU A 142 2.53 10.36 7.07
N ARG A 143 2.97 11.59 6.76
CA ARG A 143 4.31 11.86 6.22
C ARG A 143 5.40 11.40 7.17
N GLN A 144 5.24 11.67 8.47
CA GLN A 144 6.19 11.23 9.48
C GLN A 144 6.27 9.70 9.56
N ILE A 145 5.13 9.01 9.49
CA ILE A 145 5.09 7.53 9.45
C ILE A 145 5.83 6.98 8.24
N VAL A 146 5.62 7.56 7.05
CA VAL A 146 6.35 7.16 5.83
C VAL A 146 7.85 7.38 6.00
N LYS A 147 8.25 8.51 6.59
CA LYS A 147 9.66 8.81 6.87
C LYS A 147 10.29 7.79 7.82
N ASP A 148 9.62 7.47 8.92
CA ASP A 148 10.11 6.51 9.91
C ASP A 148 10.20 5.09 9.33
N PHE A 149 9.23 4.71 8.50
CA PHE A 149 9.26 3.44 7.78
C PHE A 149 10.41 3.38 6.76
N GLY A 150 10.70 4.49 6.07
CA GLY A 150 11.85 4.61 5.18
C GLY A 150 13.20 4.43 5.88
N ALA A 151 13.38 5.06 7.04
CA ALA A 151 14.59 4.88 7.83
C ALA A 151 14.81 3.41 8.21
N ARG A 152 13.74 2.70 8.58
CA ARG A 152 13.82 1.26 8.86
C ARG A 152 14.21 0.43 7.63
N ILE A 153 13.77 0.80 6.43
CA ILE A 153 14.18 0.11 5.19
C ILE A 153 15.68 0.33 4.95
N GLU A 154 16.17 1.55 5.13
CA GLU A 154 17.60 1.90 4.97
C GLU A 154 18.50 1.07 5.90
N GLU A 155 18.09 0.85 7.15
CA GLU A 155 18.78 -0.03 8.11
C GLU A 155 18.95 -1.47 7.61
N HIS A 156 18.00 -1.97 6.80
CA HIS A 156 18.00 -3.35 6.30
C HIS A 156 18.54 -3.48 4.87
N THR A 157 18.98 -2.38 4.26
CA THR A 157 19.50 -2.34 2.87
C THR A 157 20.95 -1.88 2.78
N SER A 158 21.57 -1.48 3.89
CA SER A 158 22.94 -0.93 3.94
C SER A 158 24.08 -1.97 4.06
N ASP A 159 23.81 -3.26 3.80
CA ASP A 159 24.78 -4.36 3.85
C ASP A 159 25.26 -4.83 2.46
#